data_AF-A0A170YVT7-F1
#
_entry.id   AF-A0A170YVT7-F1
#
_cell.length_a   1.000
_cell.length_b   1.000
_cell.length_c   1.000
_cell.angle_alpha   90.00
_cell.angle_beta   90.00
_cell.angle_gamma   90.00
#
_symmetry.space_group_name_H-M   'P 1'
#
loop_
_entity.id
_entity.type
_entity.pdbx_description
1 polymer ?
#
loop_
_entity_poly.entity_id
_entity_poly.type
_entity_poly.pdbx_seq_one_letter_code
_entity_poly.pdbx_strand_id
1 'polypeptide(L)'
;FLNEDGKLRHNNLSATAVFVTEAGVWKLADLGYVTELNAIYPTKDSYTHKYDPPEIVKSRSGPVSSPWAIDSWGLGILVWEVYNGKIVEAQNLKKINNIPSNLKPIYCEMVAAKAEKRPSTISILKRCSQHGEYFSNILIKTLSFLEEIHLKAKEDINIFFKDLMPLLEKIPKNVAQHLVFQQIIRAYEFGNEGSYLVPPFFKNLRIHG
;
A
#
# COMPACT_ATOMS: atom_id res chain seq x y z
N PHE A 1 6.41 -2.65 -9.06
CA PHE A 1 7.47 -1.65 -9.26
C PHE A 1 8.80 -1.99 -8.59
N LEU A 2 9.09 -1.60 -7.34
CA LEU A 2 10.47 -1.60 -6.82
C LEU A 2 11.20 -2.96 -6.95
N ASN A 3 10.64 -4.04 -6.39
CA ASN A 3 11.25 -5.37 -6.51
C ASN A 3 11.08 -5.95 -7.92
N GLU A 4 9.87 -5.95 -8.46
CA GLU A 4 9.57 -6.69 -9.69
C GLU A 4 10.10 -6.03 -10.96
N ASP A 5 9.87 -4.73 -11.13
CA ASP A 5 10.18 -3.99 -12.37
C ASP A 5 11.54 -3.31 -12.25
N GLY A 6 11.79 -2.64 -11.12
CA GLY A 6 13.03 -1.94 -10.84
C GLY A 6 14.19 -2.87 -10.50
N LYS A 7 13.92 -4.13 -10.12
CA LYS A 7 14.93 -5.09 -9.63
C LYS A 7 15.75 -4.54 -8.45
N LEU A 8 15.11 -3.73 -7.61
CA LEU A 8 15.67 -3.08 -6.43
C LEU A 8 15.05 -3.62 -5.13
N ARG A 9 15.78 -3.48 -4.02
CA ARG A 9 15.31 -3.69 -2.65
C ARG A 9 15.42 -2.40 -1.87
N HIS A 10 14.46 -2.14 -1.00
CA HIS A 10 14.50 -0.99 -0.11
C HIS A 10 15.38 -1.22 1.13
N ASN A 11 15.38 -2.44 1.67
CA ASN A 11 16.17 -2.87 2.84
C ASN A 11 15.83 -2.18 4.19
N ASN A 12 14.93 -1.19 4.21
CA ASN A 12 14.60 -0.39 5.40
C ASN A 12 13.11 0.00 5.52
N LEU A 13 12.20 -0.86 5.07
CA LEU A 13 10.77 -0.60 5.20
C LEU A 13 10.32 -0.63 6.66
N SER A 14 9.73 0.46 7.11
CA SER A 14 9.07 0.65 8.40
C SER A 14 8.23 1.92 8.33
N ALA A 15 7.53 2.30 9.41
CA ALA A 15 6.79 3.56 9.46
C ALA A 15 7.67 4.79 9.23
N THR A 16 8.98 4.74 9.51
CA THR A 16 9.89 5.89 9.28
C THR A 16 10.21 6.11 7.81
N ALA A 17 10.04 5.10 6.97
CA ALA A 17 10.23 5.19 5.52
C ALA A 17 8.96 5.68 4.79
N VAL A 18 7.87 5.93 5.52
CA VAL A 18 6.58 6.34 4.94
C VAL A 18 6.27 7.79 5.28
N PHE A 19 6.05 8.59 4.24
CA PHE A 19 5.52 9.94 4.35
C PHE A 19 4.08 9.99 3.83
N VAL A 20 3.26 10.82 4.44
CA VAL A 20 1.85 10.98 4.05
C VAL A 20 1.67 12.37 3.48
N THR A 21 1.16 12.47 2.25
CA THR A 21 0.81 13.77 1.66
C THR A 21 -0.42 14.35 2.34
N GLU A 22 -0.70 15.64 2.09
CA GLU A 22 -1.96 16.27 2.51
C GLU A 22 -3.19 15.50 2.02
N ALA A 23 -3.08 14.87 0.85
CA ALA A 23 -4.11 14.02 0.29
C ALA A 23 -4.28 12.64 0.95
N GLY A 24 -3.50 12.35 1.99
CA GLY A 24 -3.51 11.04 2.66
C GLY A 24 -2.80 9.94 1.87
N VAL A 25 -2.08 10.28 0.79
CA VAL A 25 -1.35 9.31 -0.03
C VAL A 25 -0.02 8.98 0.63
N TRP A 26 0.26 7.70 0.77
CA TRP A 26 1.53 7.23 1.32
C TRP A 26 2.59 7.21 0.23
N LYS A 27 3.75 7.79 0.56
CA LYS A 27 4.93 7.85 -0.29
C LYS A 27 6.09 7.19 0.43
N LEU A 28 6.84 6.41 -0.32
CA LEU A 28 8.01 5.70 0.18
C LEU A 28 9.24 6.62 0.08
N ALA A 29 10.03 6.68 1.14
CA ALA A 29 11.22 7.51 1.28
C ALA A 29 12.34 6.71 1.97
N ASP A 30 13.40 7.38 2.43
CA ASP A 30 14.56 6.74 3.08
C ASP A 30 15.27 5.72 2.16
N LEU A 31 15.56 6.17 0.94
CA LEU A 31 16.17 5.35 -0.11
C LEU A 31 17.69 5.14 0.07
N GLY A 32 18.27 5.56 1.21
CA GLY A 32 19.72 5.50 1.48
C GLY A 32 20.26 4.07 1.56
N TYR A 33 19.39 3.09 1.80
CA TYR A 33 19.74 1.66 1.85
C TYR A 33 19.25 0.89 0.61
N VAL A 34 18.81 1.57 -0.46
CA VAL A 34 18.35 0.86 -1.66
C VAL A 34 19.51 0.15 -2.34
N THR A 35 19.29 -1.10 -2.74
CA THR A 35 20.28 -1.88 -3.50
C THR A 35 19.60 -2.65 -4.63
N GLU A 36 20.37 -3.17 -5.57
CA GLU A 36 19.88 -4.22 -6.49
C GLU A 36 19.46 -5.49 -5.72
N LEU A 37 18.55 -6.27 -6.30
CA LEU A 37 17.97 -7.48 -5.68
C LEU A 37 19.01 -8.52 -5.24
N ASN A 38 20.10 -8.66 -5.99
CA ASN A 38 21.13 -9.67 -5.75
C ASN A 38 22.40 -9.09 -5.10
N ALA A 39 22.40 -7.80 -4.77
CA ALA A 39 23.53 -7.18 -4.09
C ALA A 39 23.70 -7.73 -2.67
N ILE A 40 24.87 -7.52 -2.09
CA ILE A 40 25.08 -7.72 -0.65
C ILE A 40 24.18 -6.73 0.09
N TYR A 41 23.63 -7.15 1.24
CA TYR A 41 22.80 -6.26 2.05
C TYR A 41 23.62 -5.06 2.55
N PRO A 42 23.05 -3.86 2.53
CA PRO A 42 23.74 -2.67 2.99
C PRO A 42 23.97 -2.77 4.51
N THR A 43 25.07 -2.18 4.97
CA THR A 43 25.29 -2.03 6.42
C THR A 43 24.41 -0.91 6.93
N LYS A 44 23.51 -1.24 7.87
CA LYS A 44 22.65 -0.27 8.53
C LYS A 44 23.18 0.11 9.91
N ASP A 45 22.73 1.26 10.39
CA ASP A 45 23.10 1.75 11.72
C ASP A 45 22.52 0.88 12.82
N SER A 46 23.24 0.78 13.94
CA SER A 46 22.91 -0.15 15.04
C SER A 46 21.53 0.07 15.66
N TYR A 47 21.02 1.31 15.65
CA TYR A 47 19.68 1.63 16.16
C TYR A 47 18.54 1.04 15.30
N THR A 48 18.85 0.63 14.06
CA THR A 48 17.88 0.00 13.16
C THR A 48 17.81 -1.51 13.31
N HIS A 49 18.70 -2.14 14.09
CA HIS A 49 18.78 -3.61 14.19
C HIS A 49 17.50 -4.28 14.70
N LYS A 50 16.66 -3.57 15.47
CA LYS A 50 15.35 -4.08 15.90
C LYS A 50 14.38 -4.33 14.74
N TYR A 51 14.63 -3.71 13.58
CA TYR A 51 13.90 -3.88 12.33
C TYR A 51 14.49 -4.99 11.46
N ASP A 52 15.67 -5.53 11.79
CA ASP A 52 16.33 -6.52 10.96
C ASP A 52 15.68 -7.90 11.07
N PRO A 53 15.57 -8.63 9.95
CA PRO A 53 15.09 -10.00 9.97
C PRO A 53 16.15 -10.94 10.58
N PRO A 54 15.74 -12.12 11.09
CA PRO A 54 16.63 -13.01 11.85
C PRO A 54 17.88 -13.45 11.11
N GLU A 55 17.82 -13.61 9.79
CA GLU A 55 18.97 -13.99 8.97
C GLU A 55 20.06 -12.90 8.94
N ILE A 56 19.70 -11.62 8.92
CA ILE A 56 20.64 -10.50 8.93
C ILE A 56 21.30 -10.36 10.31
N VAL A 57 20.52 -10.59 11.38
CA VAL A 57 21.03 -10.58 12.76
C VAL A 57 22.03 -11.72 12.99
N LYS A 58 21.78 -12.91 12.41
CA LYS A 58 22.64 -14.09 12.57
C LYS A 58 23.87 -14.06 11.68
N SER A 59 23.76 -13.56 10.46
CA SER A 59 24.87 -13.42 9.53
C SER A 59 24.58 -12.32 8.52
N ARG A 60 25.42 -11.28 8.51
CA ARG A 60 25.37 -10.20 7.50
C ARG A 60 25.79 -10.67 6.10
N SER A 61 26.24 -11.93 5.98
CA SER A 61 26.62 -12.58 4.73
C SER A 61 25.89 -13.91 4.61
N GLY A 62 24.83 -13.94 3.82
CA GLY A 62 24.07 -15.16 3.54
C GLY A 62 23.38 -15.06 2.18
N PRO A 63 23.31 -16.15 1.41
CA PRO A 63 22.80 -16.14 0.06
C PRO A 63 21.33 -15.71 0.01
N VAL A 64 21.01 -14.96 -1.05
CA VAL A 64 19.70 -14.38 -1.33
C VAL A 64 18.79 -15.48 -1.93
N SER A 65 18.28 -16.39 -1.10
CA SER A 65 17.33 -17.42 -1.56
C SER A 65 16.01 -16.82 -2.03
N SER A 66 15.65 -15.65 -1.51
CA SER A 66 14.45 -14.90 -1.86
C SER A 66 14.75 -13.40 -1.87
N PRO A 67 15.06 -12.80 -3.03
CA PRO A 67 15.50 -11.40 -3.12
C PRO A 67 14.54 -10.36 -2.52
N TRP A 68 13.23 -10.64 -2.54
CA TRP A 68 12.21 -9.78 -1.95
C TRP A 68 12.04 -9.97 -0.43
N ALA A 69 12.66 -10.98 0.19
CA ALA A 69 12.33 -11.40 1.55
C ALA A 69 12.62 -10.34 2.62
N ILE A 70 13.62 -9.48 2.40
CA ILE A 70 13.92 -8.36 3.30
C ILE A 70 12.83 -7.29 3.26
N ASP A 71 12.32 -6.96 2.07
CA ASP A 71 11.25 -5.98 1.90
C ASP A 71 9.89 -6.57 2.32
N SER A 72 9.67 -7.87 2.13
CA SER A 72 8.51 -8.58 2.66
C SER A 72 8.48 -8.50 4.19
N TRP A 73 9.62 -8.74 4.85
CA TRP A 73 9.76 -8.56 6.29
C TRP A 73 9.51 -7.12 6.74
N GLY A 74 10.12 -6.14 6.07
CA GLY A 74 9.91 -4.74 6.39
C GLY A 74 8.48 -4.25 6.13
N LEU A 75 7.78 -4.80 5.15
CA LEU A 75 6.34 -4.58 4.98
C LEU A 75 5.55 -5.18 6.15
N GLY A 76 5.94 -6.35 6.65
CA GLY A 76 5.40 -6.92 7.87
C GLY A 76 5.58 -6.00 9.08
N ILE A 77 6.77 -5.43 9.26
CA ILE A 77 7.03 -4.40 10.27
C ILE A 77 6.09 -3.21 10.10
N LEU A 78 5.99 -2.66 8.89
CA LEU A 78 5.11 -1.52 8.62
C LEU A 78 3.66 -1.84 8.99
N VAL A 79 3.14 -3.01 8.56
CA VAL A 79 1.80 -3.47 8.95
C VAL A 79 1.65 -3.53 10.46
N TRP A 80 2.62 -4.08 11.18
CA TRP A 80 2.57 -4.13 12.64
C TRP A 80 2.52 -2.73 13.27
N GLU A 81 3.37 -1.82 12.79
CA GLU A 81 3.48 -0.46 13.32
C GLU A 81 2.21 0.37 13.08
N VAL A 82 1.50 0.12 11.98
CA VAL A 82 0.20 0.76 11.71
C VAL A 82 -0.84 0.45 12.78
N TYR A 83 -0.82 -0.77 13.33
CA TYR A 83 -1.81 -1.21 14.32
C TYR A 83 -1.36 -1.15 15.77
N ASN A 84 -0.05 -1.02 16.02
CA ASN A 84 0.52 -1.13 17.36
C ASN A 84 1.48 0.02 17.72
N GLY A 85 1.75 0.93 16.79
CA GLY A 85 2.76 1.98 16.96
C GLY A 85 4.19 1.48 16.75
N LYS A 86 5.18 2.32 17.07
CA LYS A 86 6.59 2.05 16.82
C LYS A 86 7.09 0.79 17.55
N ILE A 87 7.81 -0.09 16.85
CA ILE A 87 8.43 -1.25 17.52
C ILE A 87 9.51 -0.81 18.52
N VAL A 88 9.53 -1.47 19.67
CA VAL A 88 10.61 -1.32 20.65
C VAL A 88 11.61 -2.45 20.46
N GLU A 89 11.12 -3.67 20.23
CA GLU A 89 11.92 -4.88 20.10
C GLU A 89 11.31 -5.84 19.05
N ALA A 90 12.14 -6.65 18.38
CA ALA A 90 11.69 -7.59 17.36
C ALA A 90 10.63 -8.60 17.86
N GLN A 91 10.63 -8.94 19.15
CA GLN A 91 9.63 -9.83 19.74
C GLN A 91 8.20 -9.26 19.74
N ASN A 92 8.05 -7.93 19.60
CA ASN A 92 6.75 -7.29 19.51
C ASN A 92 5.94 -7.77 18.29
N LEU A 93 6.60 -8.20 17.21
CA LEU A 93 5.96 -8.72 16.00
C LEU A 93 5.07 -9.97 16.26
N LYS A 94 5.23 -10.64 17.41
CA LYS A 94 4.36 -11.75 17.83
C LYS A 94 3.01 -11.29 18.39
N LYS A 95 2.87 -10.02 18.78
CA LYS A 95 1.65 -9.43 19.33
C LYS A 95 0.76 -8.98 18.16
N ILE A 96 -0.09 -9.88 17.66
CA ILE A 96 -0.89 -9.66 16.45
C ILE A 96 -2.36 -9.32 16.72
N ASN A 97 -2.74 -9.09 17.97
CA ASN A 97 -4.16 -8.94 18.35
C ASN A 97 -4.85 -7.77 17.64
N ASN A 98 -4.15 -6.65 17.47
CA ASN A 98 -4.66 -5.43 16.85
C ASN A 98 -4.67 -5.46 15.31
N ILE A 99 -4.03 -6.46 14.69
CA ILE A 99 -4.04 -6.62 13.23
C ILE A 99 -5.40 -7.18 12.80
N PRO A 100 -6.04 -6.68 11.73
CA PRO A 100 -7.32 -7.22 11.23
C PRO A 100 -7.24 -8.71 10.90
N SER A 101 -8.31 -9.45 11.20
CA SER A 101 -8.36 -10.93 11.05
C SER A 101 -8.03 -11.39 9.62
N ASN A 102 -8.51 -10.67 8.60
CA ASN A 102 -8.24 -10.93 7.18
C ASN A 102 -6.82 -10.52 6.74
N LEU A 103 -6.05 -9.80 7.56
CA LEU A 103 -4.64 -9.46 7.27
C LEU A 103 -3.65 -10.32 8.07
N LYS A 104 -4.06 -10.93 9.19
CA LYS A 104 -3.20 -11.75 10.05
C LYS A 104 -2.48 -12.90 9.32
N PRO A 105 -3.13 -13.69 8.43
CA PRO A 105 -2.47 -14.83 7.80
C PRO A 105 -1.27 -14.41 6.95
N ILE A 106 -1.47 -13.44 6.05
CA ILE A 106 -0.41 -12.93 5.19
C ILE A 106 0.66 -12.17 6.01
N TYR A 107 0.26 -11.43 7.06
CA TYR A 107 1.20 -10.79 7.97
C TYR A 107 2.17 -11.81 8.60
N CYS A 108 1.66 -12.94 9.12
CA CYS A 108 2.49 -13.98 9.71
C CYS A 108 3.51 -14.57 8.71
N GLU A 109 3.14 -14.64 7.42
CA GLU A 109 4.06 -15.05 6.36
C GLU A 109 5.12 -13.98 6.06
N MET A 110 4.75 -12.69 6.05
CA MET A 110 5.70 -11.57 5.88
C MET A 110 6.80 -11.59 6.94
N VAL A 111 6.44 -11.83 8.21
CA VAL A 111 7.38 -11.88 9.35
C VAL A 111 7.86 -13.30 9.67
N ALA A 112 7.81 -14.21 8.69
CA ALA A 112 8.31 -15.56 8.89
C ALA A 112 9.83 -15.56 9.17
N ALA A 113 10.26 -16.37 10.14
CA ALA A 113 11.68 -16.46 10.52
C ALA A 113 12.59 -17.04 9.41
N LYS A 114 12.02 -17.82 8.48
CA LYS A 114 12.70 -18.32 7.29
C LYS A 114 12.38 -17.43 6.11
N ALA A 115 13.39 -16.89 5.44
CA ALA A 115 13.24 -15.97 4.31
C ALA A 115 12.44 -16.59 3.15
N GLU A 116 12.60 -17.89 2.92
CA GLU A 116 11.95 -18.64 1.83
C GLU A 116 10.44 -18.77 2.01
N LYS A 117 9.95 -18.59 3.24
CA LYS A 117 8.51 -18.62 3.55
C LYS A 117 7.83 -17.27 3.31
N ARG A 118 8.60 -16.21 3.04
CA ARG A 118 8.06 -14.86 2.87
C ARG A 118 7.59 -14.67 1.42
N PRO A 119 6.32 -14.28 1.21
CA PRO A 119 5.81 -14.01 -0.13
C PRO A 119 6.45 -12.74 -0.72
N SER A 120 6.54 -12.68 -2.05
CA SER A 120 6.92 -11.45 -2.75
C SER A 120 5.88 -10.35 -2.56
N THR A 121 6.29 -9.09 -2.70
CA THR A 121 5.39 -7.94 -2.52
C THR A 121 4.23 -7.97 -3.52
N ILE A 122 4.45 -8.48 -4.75
CA ILE A 122 3.38 -8.69 -5.73
C ILE A 122 2.41 -9.79 -5.32
N SER A 123 2.89 -10.89 -4.73
CA SER A 123 2.03 -11.97 -4.21
C SER A 123 1.17 -11.48 -3.05
N ILE A 124 1.77 -10.70 -2.14
CA ILE A 124 1.05 -10.05 -1.03
C ILE A 124 -0.08 -9.17 -1.57
N LEU A 125 0.25 -8.24 -2.49
CA LEU A 125 -0.72 -7.33 -3.06
C LEU A 125 -1.87 -8.10 -3.75
N LYS A 126 -1.53 -9.07 -4.61
CA LYS A 126 -2.53 -9.88 -5.32
C LYS A 126 -3.48 -10.59 -4.37
N ARG A 127 -2.95 -11.22 -3.31
CA ARG A 127 -3.77 -11.94 -2.31
C ARG A 127 -4.65 -10.98 -1.53
N CYS A 128 -4.09 -9.87 -1.04
CA CYS A 128 -4.83 -8.90 -0.23
C CYS A 128 -5.89 -8.12 -1.02
N SER A 129 -5.79 -8.06 -2.36
CA SER A 129 -6.75 -7.40 -3.23
C SER A 129 -7.90 -8.31 -3.70
N GLN A 130 -7.90 -9.60 -3.34
CA GLN A 130 -9.01 -10.51 -3.69
C GLN A 130 -10.31 -10.11 -3.00
N HIS A 131 -11.45 -10.54 -3.55
CA HIS A 131 -12.76 -10.23 -2.99
C HIS A 131 -12.87 -10.68 -1.53
N GLY A 132 -13.21 -9.76 -0.62
CA GLY A 132 -13.34 -10.03 0.81
C GLY A 132 -12.04 -9.89 1.62
N GLU A 133 -10.91 -9.68 0.94
CA GLU A 133 -9.61 -9.47 1.58
C GLU A 133 -9.37 -8.01 1.97
N TYR A 134 -8.30 -7.76 2.71
CA TYR A 134 -8.05 -6.49 3.40
C TYR A 134 -8.02 -5.25 2.46
N PHE A 135 -7.46 -5.37 1.26
CA PHE A 135 -7.43 -4.28 0.27
C PHE A 135 -8.66 -4.27 -0.67
N SER A 136 -9.68 -5.10 -0.40
CA SER A 136 -10.95 -5.09 -1.13
C SER A 136 -11.96 -4.15 -0.47
N ASN A 137 -11.62 -2.86 -0.38
CA ASN A 137 -12.48 -1.84 0.25
C ASN A 137 -13.01 -0.82 -0.75
N ILE A 138 -13.96 0.02 -0.29
CA ILE A 138 -14.64 0.98 -1.16
C ILE A 138 -13.68 2.00 -1.77
N LEU A 139 -12.73 2.52 -1.00
CA LEU A 139 -11.77 3.51 -1.47
C LEU A 139 -10.94 2.95 -2.63
N ILE A 140 -10.38 1.74 -2.47
CA ILE A 140 -9.56 1.10 -3.51
C ILE A 140 -10.41 0.84 -4.76
N LYS A 141 -11.63 0.32 -4.60
CA LYS A 141 -12.55 0.10 -5.74
C LYS A 141 -12.88 1.40 -6.48
N THR A 142 -13.15 2.49 -5.76
CA THR A 142 -13.41 3.81 -6.32
C THR A 142 -12.21 4.35 -7.08
N LEU A 143 -11.00 4.29 -6.50
CA LEU A 143 -9.78 4.78 -7.14
C LEU A 143 -9.42 3.96 -8.39
N SER A 144 -9.50 2.62 -8.32
CA SER A 144 -9.26 1.75 -9.49
C SER A 144 -10.27 1.99 -10.61
N PHE A 145 -11.56 2.21 -10.28
CA PHE A 145 -12.56 2.58 -11.28
C PHE A 145 -12.20 3.89 -11.99
N LEU A 146 -11.77 4.91 -11.23
CA LEU A 146 -11.39 6.20 -11.78
C LEU A 146 -10.09 6.16 -12.61
N GLU A 147 -9.11 5.33 -12.23
CA GLU A 147 -7.89 5.11 -13.02
C GLU A 147 -8.19 4.46 -14.38
N GLU A 148 -9.10 3.49 -14.40
CA GLU A 148 -9.47 2.73 -15.60
C GLU A 148 -10.71 3.28 -16.32
N ILE A 149 -11.19 4.48 -15.94
CA ILE A 149 -12.49 5.00 -16.40
C ILE A 149 -12.62 5.07 -17.92
N HIS A 150 -11.52 5.35 -18.62
CA HIS A 150 -11.43 5.43 -20.07
C HIS A 150 -11.60 4.07 -20.78
N LEU A 151 -11.52 2.97 -20.04
CA LEU A 151 -11.76 1.60 -20.52
C LEU A 151 -13.16 1.08 -20.15
N LYS A 152 -13.96 1.85 -19.40
CA LYS A 152 -15.29 1.43 -18.94
C LYS A 152 -16.36 1.78 -19.96
N ALA A 153 -17.45 1.01 -19.96
CA ALA A 153 -18.62 1.30 -20.78
C ALA A 153 -19.35 2.55 -20.26
N LYS A 154 -20.06 3.25 -21.15
CA LYS A 154 -20.82 4.48 -20.80
C LYS A 154 -21.85 4.21 -19.71
N GLU A 155 -22.50 3.05 -19.78
CA GLU A 155 -23.48 2.59 -18.79
C GLU A 155 -22.86 2.45 -17.40
N ASP A 156 -21.68 1.84 -17.30
CA ASP A 156 -20.95 1.67 -16.03
C ASP A 156 -20.53 3.03 -15.44
N ILE A 157 -20.09 3.95 -16.29
CA ILE A 157 -19.72 5.33 -15.89
C ILE A 157 -20.94 6.07 -15.33
N ASN A 158 -22.09 5.98 -16.02
CA ASN A 158 -23.34 6.60 -15.57
C ASN A 158 -23.77 6.04 -14.19
N ILE A 159 -23.70 4.72 -14.00
CA ILE A 159 -24.03 4.07 -12.72
C ILE A 159 -23.07 4.53 -11.62
N PHE A 160 -21.76 4.53 -11.90
CA PHE A 160 -20.76 4.95 -10.93
C PHE A 160 -20.99 6.38 -10.43
N PHE A 161 -21.22 7.35 -11.32
CA PHE A 161 -21.44 8.74 -10.92
C PHE A 161 -22.78 8.96 -10.21
N LYS A 162 -23.81 8.15 -10.52
CA LYS A 162 -25.07 8.16 -9.79
C LYS A 162 -24.88 7.72 -8.33
N ASP A 163 -24.06 6.71 -8.11
CA ASP A 163 -23.83 6.13 -6.79
C ASP A 163 -22.66 6.78 -6.02
N LEU A 164 -21.88 7.65 -6.68
CA LEU A 164 -20.65 8.23 -6.13
C LEU A 164 -20.85 8.99 -4.82
N MET A 165 -21.92 9.78 -4.68
CA MET A 165 -22.16 10.57 -3.46
C MET A 165 -22.29 9.67 -2.20
N PRO A 166 -23.17 8.64 -2.19
CA PRO A 166 -23.19 7.63 -1.13
C PRO A 166 -21.85 6.92 -0.88
N LEU A 167 -21.00 6.77 -1.90
CA LEU A 167 -19.68 6.16 -1.73
C LEU A 167 -18.72 7.12 -1.03
N LEU A 168 -18.74 8.41 -1.36
CA LEU A 168 -17.88 9.43 -0.76
C LEU A 168 -18.15 9.60 0.74
N GLU A 169 -19.40 9.44 1.19
CA GLU A 169 -19.76 9.46 2.62
C GLU A 169 -19.08 8.34 3.43
N LYS A 170 -18.68 7.24 2.78
CA LYS A 170 -18.00 6.10 3.40
C LYS A 170 -16.48 6.24 3.38
N ILE A 171 -15.94 7.28 2.74
CA ILE A 171 -14.51 7.55 2.60
C ILE A 171 -14.13 8.68 3.56
N PRO A 172 -12.96 8.61 4.25
CA PRO A 172 -12.49 9.71 5.09
C PRO A 172 -12.49 11.05 4.32
N LYS A 173 -13.05 12.11 4.92
CA LYS A 173 -13.29 13.40 4.25
C LYS A 173 -12.06 13.96 3.55
N ASN A 174 -10.90 13.91 4.20
CA ASN A 174 -9.64 14.38 3.62
C ASN A 174 -9.23 13.58 2.36
N VAL A 175 -9.41 12.27 2.38
CA VAL A 175 -9.11 11.39 1.23
C VAL A 175 -10.12 11.64 0.11
N ALA A 176 -11.40 11.79 0.43
CA ALA A 176 -12.43 12.12 -0.56
C ALA A 176 -12.13 13.46 -1.27
N GLN A 177 -11.79 14.50 -0.50
CA GLN A 177 -11.55 15.85 -1.01
C GLN A 177 -10.24 15.99 -1.80
N HIS A 178 -9.16 15.40 -1.32
CA HIS A 178 -7.83 15.66 -1.89
C HIS A 178 -7.33 14.55 -2.81
N LEU A 179 -7.89 13.34 -2.74
CA LEU A 179 -7.49 12.22 -3.59
C LEU A 179 -8.58 11.85 -4.59
N VAL A 180 -9.77 11.49 -4.13
CA VAL A 180 -10.85 11.02 -5.01
C VAL A 180 -11.31 12.12 -5.95
N PHE A 181 -11.53 13.33 -5.43
CA PHE A 181 -11.92 14.50 -6.22
C PHE A 181 -10.88 14.85 -7.30
N GLN A 182 -9.59 14.83 -6.95
CA GLN A 182 -8.51 15.09 -7.90
C GLN A 182 -8.48 14.05 -9.02
N GLN A 183 -8.77 12.80 -8.69
CA GLN A 183 -8.85 11.74 -9.68
C GLN A 183 -10.08 11.87 -10.58
N ILE A 184 -11.22 12.36 -10.07
CA ILE A 184 -12.40 12.70 -10.87
C ILE A 184 -12.10 13.85 -11.84
N ILE A 185 -11.38 14.89 -11.41
CA ILE A 185 -10.96 15.99 -12.28
C ILE A 185 -10.06 15.45 -13.40
N ARG A 186 -9.07 14.62 -13.07
CA ARG A 186 -8.21 14.00 -14.10
C ARG A 186 -9.01 13.12 -15.06
N ALA A 187 -9.92 12.32 -14.54
CA ALA A 187 -10.83 11.51 -15.34
C ALA A 187 -11.67 12.38 -16.30
N TYR A 188 -12.06 13.59 -15.89
CA TYR A 188 -12.75 14.56 -16.74
C TYR A 188 -11.84 15.17 -17.81
N GLU A 189 -10.66 15.66 -17.41
CA GLU A 189 -9.73 16.37 -18.30
C GLU A 189 -9.18 15.48 -19.43
N PHE A 190 -8.99 14.20 -19.14
CA PHE A 190 -8.39 13.24 -20.08
C PHE A 190 -9.37 12.18 -20.60
N GLY A 191 -10.61 12.15 -20.10
CA GLY A 191 -11.65 11.21 -20.52
C GLY A 191 -12.52 11.79 -21.64
N ASN A 192 -12.32 11.34 -22.87
CA ASN A 192 -13.04 11.82 -24.05
C ASN A 192 -14.57 11.53 -24.00
N GLU A 193 -15.02 10.58 -23.17
CA GLU A 193 -16.43 10.13 -23.17
C GLU A 193 -17.15 10.19 -21.81
N GLY A 194 -16.46 10.46 -20.69
CA GLY A 194 -17.07 10.64 -19.35
C GLY A 194 -17.21 12.10 -18.91
N SER A 195 -16.70 13.02 -19.74
CA SER A 195 -16.60 14.44 -19.41
C SER A 195 -17.97 15.10 -19.19
N TYR A 196 -19.01 14.69 -19.90
CA TYR A 196 -20.33 15.33 -19.82
C TYR A 196 -21.04 15.21 -18.45
N LEU A 197 -20.68 14.25 -17.60
CA LEU A 197 -21.33 14.01 -16.30
C LEU A 197 -20.73 14.80 -15.13
N VAL A 198 -19.49 15.24 -15.28
CA VAL A 198 -18.72 15.85 -14.18
C VAL A 198 -19.14 17.30 -13.89
N PRO A 199 -19.46 18.17 -14.88
CA PRO A 199 -20.00 19.50 -14.60
C PRO A 199 -21.35 19.47 -13.84
N PRO A 200 -22.33 18.60 -14.20
CA PRO A 200 -23.53 18.38 -13.37
C PRO A 200 -23.22 17.90 -11.95
N PHE A 201 -22.25 16.99 -11.79
CA PHE A 201 -21.85 16.48 -10.49
C PHE A 201 -21.27 17.57 -9.58
N PHE A 202 -20.35 18.41 -10.07
CA PHE A 202 -19.79 19.51 -9.28
C PHE A 202 -20.84 20.57 -8.91
N LYS A 203 -21.85 20.76 -9.76
CA LYS A 203 -22.99 21.64 -9.44
C LYS A 203 -23.80 21.09 -8.26
N ASN A 204 -24.05 19.78 -8.21
CA ASN A 204 -24.72 19.13 -7.07
C ASN A 204 -23.88 19.14 -5.79
N LEU A 205 -22.55 19.00 -5.90
CA LEU A 205 -21.66 19.07 -4.73
C LEU A 205 -21.66 20.44 -4.05
N ARG A 206 -21.73 21.53 -4.83
CA ARG A 206 -21.86 22.90 -4.29
C ARG A 206 -23.21 23.20 -3.63
N ILE A 207 -24.24 22.41 -3.91
CA ILE A 207 -25.58 22.59 -3.34
C ILE A 207 -25.70 21.89 -1.98
N HIS A 208 -24.83 20.91 -1.70
CA HIS A 208 -24.87 20.07 -0.49
C HIS A 208 -23.70 20.28 0.48
N GLY A 209 -22.77 21.19 0.19
CA GLY A 209 -21.67 21.60 1.08
C GLY A 209 -21.88 23.01 1.60
#